data_AF-A0A813TR94-F1
#
_entry.id   AF-A0A813TR94-F1
#
_cell.length_a   1.000
_cell.length_b   1.000
_cell.length_c   1.000
_cell.angle_alpha   90.00
_cell.angle_beta   90.00
_cell.angle_gamma   90.00
#
_symmetry.space_group_name_H-M   'P 1'
#
loop_
_entity.id
_entity.type
_entity.pdbx_description
1 polymer ?
#
loop_
_entity_poly.entity_id
_entity_poly.type
_entity_poly.pdbx_seq_one_letter_code
_entity_poly.pdbx_strand_id
1 'polypeptide(L)'
;MTELENDLITLREQYNDLVEYSNTLKFELDNARKQLHEQSLLERDSYDSSLLGNDSTELEHERQRSAQLEHELMSLKIKYEDVCERVTAATLQLERVQVVLEQTLRRCEQLEKEKSEINAQSEYLSQNVANVTAKYKDRMNTIKSRLEQTDRERREAQNRTEQLQNEIERLKDELTHKKEMIFEKDKLIQDAQYKSREILLERQSVEDRISHEYKRLNELVDKNRLLEEELERMRRGQILENITVRRTDVINLDTGTVDSSNRMEELRSKINEFERKFTSEKVSKESLQVQIKILEEENADLRDIMSQMRKRTQDDRRIDRDRNDEIQQLIARAESNARQYMSNFKIPTTPPTPNLVRMMPISSPTKVS
;
A
#
# COMPACT_ATOMS: atom_id res chain seq x y z
N MET A 1 -61.15 11.61 -36.25
CA MET A 1 -60.64 12.32 -37.43
C MET A 1 -61.30 11.75 -38.67
N THR A 2 -60.95 10.53 -39.08
CA THR A 2 -61.57 9.85 -40.24
C THR A 2 -63.09 9.74 -40.15
N GLU A 3 -63.65 9.39 -39.00
CA GLU A 3 -65.12 9.31 -38.83
C GLU A 3 -65.79 10.68 -38.97
N LEU A 4 -65.21 11.74 -38.39
CA LEU A 4 -65.78 13.09 -38.43
C LEU A 4 -65.68 13.73 -39.82
N GLU A 5 -64.61 13.43 -40.56
CA GLU A 5 -64.44 13.82 -41.97
C GLU A 5 -65.45 13.09 -42.86
N ASN A 6 -65.66 11.78 -42.64
CA ASN A 6 -66.66 11.00 -43.36
C ASN A 6 -68.08 11.51 -43.10
N ASP A 7 -68.41 11.83 -41.84
CA ASP A 7 -69.71 12.41 -41.47
C ASP A 7 -69.95 13.75 -42.16
N LEU A 8 -68.91 14.60 -42.27
CA LEU A 8 -68.99 15.90 -42.94
C LEU A 8 -69.19 15.75 -44.45
N ILE A 9 -68.55 14.76 -45.08
CA ILE A 9 -68.75 14.42 -46.49
C ILE A 9 -70.21 14.01 -46.71
N THR A 10 -70.74 13.09 -45.90
CA THR A 10 -72.13 12.61 -46.02
C THR A 10 -73.15 13.73 -45.77
N LEU A 11 -72.93 14.59 -44.77
CA LEU A 11 -73.77 15.77 -44.52
C LEU A 11 -73.76 16.75 -45.70
N ARG A 12 -72.61 16.92 -46.36
CA ARG A 12 -72.47 17.82 -47.51
C ARG A 12 -73.18 17.28 -48.75
N GLU A 13 -73.12 15.97 -48.97
CA GLU A 13 -73.88 15.28 -50.02
C GLU A 13 -75.39 15.45 -49.80
N GLN A 14 -75.88 15.16 -48.59
CA GLN A 14 -77.29 15.34 -48.23
C GLN A 14 -77.77 16.80 -48.37
N TYR A 15 -76.92 17.77 -48.00
CA TYR A 15 -77.21 19.18 -48.20
C TYR A 15 -77.33 19.55 -49.68
N ASN A 16 -76.43 19.04 -50.53
CA ASN A 16 -76.47 19.30 -51.97
C ASN A 16 -77.75 18.74 -52.61
N ASP A 17 -78.16 17.53 -52.24
CA ASP A 17 -79.41 16.91 -52.72
C ASP A 17 -80.64 17.75 -52.32
N LEU A 18 -80.66 18.26 -51.08
CA LEU A 18 -81.72 19.15 -50.58
C LEU A 18 -81.78 20.48 -51.33
N VAL A 19 -80.64 21.07 -51.65
CA VAL A 19 -80.54 22.32 -52.43
C VAL A 19 -81.02 22.11 -53.86
N GLU A 20 -80.63 20.99 -54.50
CA GLU A 20 -81.07 20.65 -55.85
C GLU A 20 -82.58 20.41 -55.91
N TYR A 21 -83.13 19.72 -54.90
CA TYR A 21 -84.57 19.53 -54.76
C TYR A 21 -85.33 20.86 -54.53
N SER A 22 -84.78 21.76 -53.70
CA SER A 22 -85.32 23.10 -53.49
C SER A 22 -85.38 23.91 -54.79
N ASN A 23 -84.32 23.87 -55.59
CA ASN A 23 -84.25 24.55 -56.88
C ASN A 23 -85.28 24.02 -57.88
N THR A 24 -85.50 22.69 -57.88
CA THR A 24 -86.51 22.04 -58.71
C THR A 24 -87.92 22.48 -58.32
N LEU A 25 -88.26 22.44 -57.02
CA LEU A 25 -89.54 22.91 -56.51
C LEU A 25 -89.78 24.39 -56.79
N LYS A 26 -88.74 25.23 -56.70
CA LYS A 26 -88.81 26.65 -57.03
C LYS A 26 -89.18 26.85 -58.50
N PHE A 27 -88.54 26.12 -59.40
CA PHE A 27 -88.84 26.16 -60.83
C PHE A 27 -90.27 25.69 -61.14
N GLU A 28 -90.72 24.59 -60.54
CA GLU A 28 -92.09 24.11 -60.67
C GLU A 28 -93.11 25.14 -60.16
N LEU A 29 -92.79 25.81 -59.06
CA LEU A 29 -93.65 26.83 -58.44
C LEU A 29 -93.74 28.10 -59.28
N ASP A 30 -92.63 28.53 -59.87
CA ASP A 30 -92.63 29.66 -60.81
C ASP A 30 -93.40 29.31 -62.09
N ASN A 31 -93.32 28.08 -62.58
CA ASN A 31 -94.14 27.60 -63.71
C ASN A 31 -95.64 27.52 -63.36
N ALA A 32 -96.00 26.96 -62.20
CA ALA A 32 -97.39 26.89 -61.74
C ALA A 32 -98.00 28.29 -61.57
N ARG A 33 -97.24 29.25 -61.02
CA ARG A 33 -97.63 30.66 -60.94
C ARG A 33 -97.91 31.24 -62.31
N LYS A 34 -97.07 30.93 -63.30
CA LYS A 34 -97.22 31.40 -64.67
C LYS A 34 -98.46 30.80 -65.35
N GLN A 35 -98.69 29.50 -65.19
CA GLN A 35 -99.87 28.80 -65.72
C GLN A 35 -101.18 29.34 -65.11
N LEU A 36 -101.22 29.55 -63.79
CA LEU A 36 -102.36 30.16 -63.12
C LEU A 36 -102.61 31.58 -63.61
N HIS A 37 -101.55 32.36 -63.84
CA HIS A 37 -101.65 33.70 -64.41
C HIS A 37 -102.21 33.68 -65.86
N GLU A 38 -101.72 32.77 -66.70
CA GLU A 38 -102.22 32.56 -68.07
C GLU A 38 -103.70 32.12 -68.08
N GLN A 39 -104.12 31.24 -67.16
CA GLN A 39 -105.54 30.89 -66.99
C GLN A 39 -106.39 32.05 -66.51
N SER A 40 -105.90 32.88 -65.58
CA SER A 40 -106.64 34.06 -65.10
C SER A 40 -106.90 35.09 -66.22
N LEU A 41 -106.04 35.13 -67.25
CA LEU A 41 -106.21 35.95 -68.44
C LEU A 41 -107.27 35.34 -69.38
N LEU A 42 -107.25 34.01 -69.58
CA LEU A 42 -108.26 33.29 -70.37
C LEU A 42 -109.66 33.37 -69.75
N GLU A 43 -109.79 33.27 -68.42
CA GLU A 43 -111.06 33.49 -67.73
C GLU A 43 -111.58 34.91 -67.99
N ARG A 44 -110.72 35.94 -67.95
CA ARG A 44 -111.10 37.34 -68.28
C ARG A 44 -111.59 37.49 -69.73
N ASP A 45 -110.90 36.89 -70.69
CA ASP A 45 -111.27 36.96 -72.11
C ASP A 45 -112.55 36.14 -72.43
N SER A 46 -112.80 35.06 -71.69
CA SER A 46 -114.03 34.24 -71.77
C SER A 46 -115.26 34.98 -71.23
N TYR A 47 -115.11 35.76 -70.16
CA TYR A 47 -116.18 36.63 -69.65
C TYR A 47 -116.65 37.66 -70.68
N ASP A 48 -115.76 38.20 -71.52
CA ASP A 48 -116.10 39.15 -72.60
C ASP A 48 -116.83 38.47 -73.79
N SER A 49 -116.61 37.17 -74.04
CA SER A 49 -117.31 36.39 -75.10
C SER A 49 -118.67 35.81 -74.67
N SER A 50 -118.92 35.65 -73.36
CA SER A 50 -120.12 35.00 -72.81
C SER A 50 -121.47 35.73 -72.99
N LEU A 51 -121.50 36.86 -73.70
CA LEU A 51 -122.74 37.60 -74.03
C LEU A 51 -123.62 36.92 -75.09
N LEU A 52 -123.13 35.88 -75.77
CA LEU A 52 -123.85 35.10 -76.80
C LEU A 52 -123.88 33.63 -76.37
N GLY A 53 -125.04 33.17 -75.90
CA GLY A 53 -125.16 31.95 -75.09
C GLY A 53 -124.75 30.62 -75.75
N ASN A 54 -123.91 29.88 -75.01
CA ASN A 54 -123.94 28.42 -74.78
C ASN A 54 -122.76 27.92 -73.91
N ASP A 55 -121.88 28.81 -73.43
CA ASP A 55 -120.59 28.45 -72.82
C ASP A 55 -120.61 28.29 -71.28
N SER A 56 -121.78 28.10 -70.65
CA SER A 56 -121.87 28.00 -69.18
C SER A 56 -121.10 26.81 -68.61
N THR A 57 -120.98 25.70 -69.36
CA THR A 57 -120.23 24.52 -68.92
C THR A 57 -118.73 24.67 -69.09
N GLU A 58 -118.28 25.43 -70.09
CA GLU A 58 -116.86 25.64 -70.38
C GLU A 58 -116.24 26.61 -69.37
N LEU A 59 -116.95 27.69 -69.02
CA LEU A 59 -116.56 28.60 -67.94
C LEU A 59 -116.49 27.87 -66.57
N GLU A 60 -117.38 26.91 -66.31
CA GLU A 60 -117.41 26.15 -65.07
C GLU A 60 -116.28 25.10 -65.01
N HIS A 61 -115.90 24.51 -66.15
CA HIS A 61 -114.70 23.69 -66.27
C HIS A 61 -113.41 24.51 -66.10
N GLU A 62 -113.34 25.73 -66.65
CA GLU A 62 -112.20 26.65 -66.49
C GLU A 62 -112.01 27.02 -65.01
N ARG A 63 -113.10 27.36 -64.29
CA ARG A 63 -113.07 27.64 -62.85
C ARG A 63 -112.64 26.44 -62.01
N GLN A 64 -113.09 25.22 -62.36
CA GLN A 64 -112.64 23.99 -61.68
C GLN A 64 -111.14 23.74 -61.89
N ARG A 65 -110.64 24.01 -63.10
CA ARG A 65 -109.22 23.88 -63.44
C ARG A 65 -108.38 24.94 -62.73
N SER A 66 -108.87 26.18 -62.62
CA SER A 66 -108.25 27.26 -61.86
C SER A 66 -108.16 26.93 -60.37
N ALA A 67 -109.25 26.43 -59.77
CA ALA A 67 -109.26 25.97 -58.38
C ALA A 67 -108.30 24.78 -58.11
N GLN A 68 -108.14 23.87 -59.07
CA GLN A 68 -107.16 22.78 -59.00
C GLN A 68 -105.73 23.31 -59.05
N LEU A 69 -105.44 24.25 -59.95
CA LEU A 69 -104.12 24.89 -60.06
C LEU A 69 -103.78 25.74 -58.84
N GLU A 70 -104.75 26.44 -58.23
CA GLU A 70 -104.55 27.13 -56.94
C GLU A 70 -104.21 26.16 -55.81
N HIS A 71 -104.89 25.00 -55.76
CA HIS A 71 -104.59 23.96 -54.77
C HIS A 71 -103.20 23.34 -54.99
N GLU A 72 -102.83 23.05 -56.23
CA GLU A 72 -101.49 22.55 -56.58
C GLU A 72 -100.41 23.57 -56.24
N LEU A 73 -100.63 24.85 -56.56
CA LEU A 73 -99.70 25.93 -56.24
C LEU A 73 -99.54 26.12 -54.73
N MET A 74 -100.64 26.03 -53.96
CA MET A 74 -100.58 26.11 -52.50
C MET A 74 -99.85 24.90 -51.90
N SER A 75 -100.11 23.69 -52.39
CA SER A 75 -99.40 22.47 -51.99
C SER A 75 -97.90 22.56 -52.29
N LEU A 76 -97.55 23.07 -53.47
CA LEU A 76 -96.17 23.24 -53.89
C LEU A 76 -95.46 24.33 -53.09
N LYS A 77 -96.17 25.40 -52.73
CA LYS A 77 -95.67 26.46 -51.85
C LYS A 77 -95.34 25.94 -50.46
N ILE A 78 -96.22 25.13 -49.87
CA ILE A 78 -95.99 24.49 -48.57
C ILE A 78 -94.76 23.58 -48.63
N LYS A 79 -94.63 22.76 -49.69
CA LYS A 79 -93.45 21.91 -49.88
C LYS A 79 -92.16 22.72 -50.04
N TYR A 80 -92.21 23.83 -50.79
CA TYR A 80 -91.07 24.71 -50.97
C TYR A 80 -90.63 25.39 -49.66
N GLU A 81 -91.59 25.88 -48.87
CA GLU A 81 -91.34 26.48 -47.56
C GLU A 81 -90.71 25.45 -46.59
N ASP A 82 -91.25 24.22 -46.52
CA ASP A 82 -90.69 23.12 -45.72
C ASP A 82 -89.25 22.76 -46.15
N VAL A 83 -88.97 22.71 -47.45
CA VAL A 83 -87.60 22.47 -47.94
C VAL A 83 -86.68 23.63 -47.61
N CYS A 84 -87.13 24.89 -47.68
CA CYS A 84 -86.33 26.05 -47.27
C CYS A 84 -85.94 25.99 -45.79
N GLU A 85 -86.85 25.58 -44.92
CA GLU A 85 -86.56 25.37 -43.49
C GLU A 85 -85.52 24.25 -43.30
N ARG A 86 -85.67 23.13 -44.01
CA ARG A 86 -84.70 22.03 -43.97
C ARG A 86 -83.32 22.42 -44.49
N VAL A 87 -83.22 23.18 -45.58
CA VAL A 87 -81.95 23.71 -46.11
C VAL A 87 -81.30 24.66 -45.09
N THR A 88 -82.08 25.52 -44.44
CA THR A 88 -81.57 26.44 -43.42
C THR A 88 -81.03 25.68 -42.21
N ALA A 89 -81.76 24.67 -41.73
CA ALA A 89 -81.32 23.81 -40.63
C ALA A 89 -80.05 23.02 -40.98
N ALA A 90 -79.97 22.47 -42.19
CA ALA A 90 -78.80 21.74 -42.67
C ALA A 90 -77.57 22.66 -42.81
N THR A 91 -77.74 23.90 -43.27
CA THR A 91 -76.67 24.90 -43.34
C THR A 91 -76.06 25.16 -41.96
N LEU A 92 -76.90 25.41 -40.96
CA LEU A 92 -76.46 25.65 -39.58
C LEU A 92 -75.76 24.43 -38.96
N GLN A 93 -76.19 23.21 -39.30
CA GLN A 93 -75.51 22.00 -38.86
C GLN A 93 -74.13 21.86 -39.50
N LEU A 94 -74.01 22.10 -40.80
CA LEU A 94 -72.74 22.04 -41.52
C LEU A 94 -71.72 23.02 -40.93
N GLU A 95 -72.13 24.27 -40.68
CA GLU A 95 -71.28 25.29 -40.05
C GLU A 95 -70.79 24.86 -38.66
N ARG A 96 -71.67 24.28 -37.83
CA ARG A 96 -71.30 23.79 -36.49
C ARG A 96 -70.27 22.66 -36.57
N VAL A 97 -70.48 21.68 -37.44
CA VAL A 97 -69.54 20.55 -37.61
C VAL A 97 -68.21 21.05 -38.15
N GLN A 98 -68.21 22.01 -39.07
CA GLN A 98 -66.99 22.61 -39.61
C GLN A 98 -66.17 23.32 -38.53
N VAL A 99 -66.82 24.08 -37.63
CA VAL A 99 -66.12 24.72 -36.49
C VAL A 99 -65.51 23.66 -35.55
N VAL A 100 -66.23 22.58 -35.26
CA VAL A 100 -65.72 21.50 -34.41
C VAL A 100 -64.54 20.79 -35.08
N LEU A 101 -64.60 20.56 -36.38
CA LEU A 101 -63.50 19.95 -37.14
C LEU A 101 -62.24 20.82 -37.07
N GLU A 102 -62.35 22.13 -37.33
CA GLU A 102 -61.21 23.05 -37.26
C GLU A 102 -60.60 23.11 -35.85
N GLN A 103 -61.42 23.12 -34.80
CA GLN A 103 -60.94 23.07 -33.42
C GLN A 103 -60.21 21.76 -33.12
N THR A 104 -60.74 20.64 -33.62
CA THR A 104 -60.14 19.31 -33.45
C THR A 104 -58.78 19.23 -34.15
N LEU A 105 -58.68 19.75 -35.38
CA LEU A 105 -57.42 19.82 -36.13
C LEU A 105 -56.35 20.61 -35.39
N ARG A 106 -56.69 21.80 -34.88
CA ARG A 106 -55.74 22.62 -34.08
C ARG A 106 -55.28 21.88 -32.82
N ARG A 107 -56.16 21.12 -32.16
CA ARG A 107 -55.77 20.30 -31.01
C ARG A 107 -54.86 19.14 -31.42
N CYS A 108 -55.10 18.51 -32.57
CA CYS A 108 -54.22 17.49 -33.12
C CYS A 108 -52.81 18.03 -33.39
N GLU A 109 -52.69 19.20 -34.05
CA GLU A 109 -51.39 19.85 -34.28
C GLU A 109 -50.65 20.16 -32.97
N GLN A 110 -51.37 20.67 -31.96
CA GLN A 110 -50.79 20.93 -30.65
C GLN A 110 -50.30 19.63 -29.97
N LEU A 111 -51.10 18.56 -30.04
CA LEU A 111 -50.73 17.26 -29.49
C LEU A 111 -49.52 16.64 -30.20
N GLU A 112 -49.38 16.83 -31.52
CA GLU A 112 -48.20 16.39 -32.26
C GLU A 112 -46.94 17.15 -31.82
N LYS A 113 -47.07 18.45 -31.57
CA LYS A 113 -45.99 19.25 -31.02
C LYS A 113 -45.60 18.80 -29.61
N GLU A 114 -46.58 18.66 -28.71
CA GLU A 114 -46.36 18.13 -27.34
C GLU A 114 -45.70 16.74 -27.39
N LYS A 115 -46.14 15.85 -28.29
CA LYS A 115 -45.53 14.53 -28.51
C LYS A 115 -44.07 14.63 -28.95
N SER A 116 -43.75 15.55 -29.87
CA SER A 116 -42.37 15.75 -30.32
C SER A 116 -41.45 16.27 -29.21
N GLU A 117 -41.96 17.17 -28.37
CA GLU A 117 -41.24 17.73 -27.22
C GLU A 117 -40.99 16.65 -26.14
N ILE A 118 -42.01 15.84 -25.83
CA ILE A 118 -41.89 14.71 -24.90
C ILE A 118 -40.88 13.68 -25.41
N ASN A 119 -40.89 13.38 -26.72
CA ASN A 119 -39.93 12.45 -27.31
C ASN A 119 -38.50 12.96 -27.19
N ALA A 120 -38.25 14.24 -27.49
CA ALA A 120 -36.93 14.85 -27.35
C ALA A 120 -36.44 14.83 -25.89
N GLN A 121 -37.34 15.11 -24.93
CA GLN A 121 -37.02 15.02 -23.49
C GLN A 121 -36.72 13.58 -23.06
N SER A 122 -37.50 12.62 -23.52
CA SER A 122 -37.30 11.19 -23.25
C SER A 122 -35.93 10.72 -23.75
N GLU A 123 -35.54 11.11 -24.95
CA GLU A 123 -34.26 10.76 -25.55
C GLU A 123 -33.08 11.39 -24.78
N TYR A 124 -33.21 12.67 -24.40
CA TYR A 124 -32.23 13.35 -23.55
C TYR A 124 -32.05 12.66 -22.19
N LEU A 125 -33.15 12.30 -21.52
CA LEU A 125 -33.09 11.58 -20.25
C LEU A 125 -32.49 10.18 -20.41
N SER A 126 -32.83 9.46 -21.47
CA SER A 126 -32.26 8.15 -21.80
C SER A 126 -30.74 8.24 -21.99
N GLN A 127 -30.26 9.25 -22.72
CA GLN A 127 -28.83 9.49 -22.90
C GLN A 127 -28.13 9.83 -21.58
N ASN A 128 -28.77 10.62 -20.71
CA ASN A 128 -28.22 10.94 -19.39
C ASN A 128 -28.12 9.69 -18.50
N VAL A 129 -29.14 8.84 -18.50
CA VAL A 129 -29.11 7.57 -17.77
C VAL A 129 -27.98 6.68 -18.29
N ALA A 130 -27.81 6.57 -19.61
CA ALA A 130 -26.70 5.81 -20.20
C ALA A 130 -25.32 6.36 -19.79
N ASN A 131 -25.14 7.68 -19.85
CA ASN A 131 -23.90 8.36 -19.45
C ASN A 131 -23.58 8.16 -17.96
N VAL A 132 -24.59 8.29 -17.09
CA VAL A 132 -24.43 8.07 -15.65
C VAL A 132 -24.09 6.61 -15.36
N THR A 133 -24.76 5.66 -16.04
CA THR A 133 -24.49 4.23 -15.92
C THR A 133 -23.06 3.89 -16.32
N ALA A 134 -22.56 4.45 -17.43
CA ALA A 134 -21.16 4.28 -17.84
C ALA A 134 -20.18 4.84 -16.80
N LYS A 135 -20.41 6.05 -16.29
CA LYS A 135 -19.58 6.65 -15.23
C LYS A 135 -19.54 5.81 -13.95
N TYR A 136 -20.68 5.25 -13.54
CA TYR A 136 -20.73 4.36 -12.37
C TYR A 136 -19.94 3.07 -12.61
N LYS A 137 -20.06 2.48 -13.79
CA LYS A 137 -19.30 1.28 -14.17
C LYS A 137 -17.78 1.53 -14.13
N ASP A 138 -17.32 2.65 -14.67
CA ASP A 138 -15.90 3.01 -14.67
C ASP A 138 -15.36 3.27 -13.25
N ARG A 139 -16.15 3.97 -12.42
CA ARG A 139 -15.82 4.16 -11.01
C ARG A 139 -15.74 2.84 -10.26
N MET A 140 -16.67 1.92 -10.50
CA MET A 140 -16.69 0.61 -9.88
C MET A 140 -15.46 -0.22 -10.27
N ASN A 141 -15.07 -0.19 -11.55
CA ASN A 141 -13.84 -0.83 -12.01
C ASN A 141 -12.59 -0.23 -11.34
N THR A 142 -12.54 1.10 -11.23
CA THR A 142 -11.43 1.79 -10.56
C THR A 142 -11.34 1.42 -9.08
N ILE A 143 -12.47 1.39 -8.37
CA ILE A 143 -12.55 0.97 -6.97
C ILE A 143 -12.08 -0.48 -6.82
N LYS A 144 -12.52 -1.37 -7.71
CA LYS A 144 -12.11 -2.78 -7.71
C LYS A 144 -10.60 -2.93 -7.88
N SER A 145 -9.99 -2.25 -8.84
CA SER A 145 -8.53 -2.29 -9.04
C SER A 145 -7.76 -1.74 -7.84
N ARG A 146 -8.25 -0.67 -7.20
CA ARG A 146 -7.65 -0.11 -5.98
C ARG A 146 -7.75 -1.08 -4.79
N LEU A 147 -8.87 -1.78 -4.65
CA LEU A 147 -9.05 -2.80 -3.62
C LEU A 147 -8.06 -3.95 -3.82
N GLU A 148 -7.94 -4.46 -5.05
CA GLU A 148 -6.99 -5.53 -5.39
C GLU A 148 -5.52 -5.11 -5.19
N GLN A 149 -5.19 -3.83 -5.38
CA GLN A 149 -3.86 -3.30 -5.06
C GLN A 149 -3.65 -3.22 -3.54
N THR A 150 -4.62 -2.69 -2.80
CA THR A 150 -4.54 -2.58 -1.33
C THR A 150 -4.39 -3.97 -0.69
N ASP A 151 -5.09 -4.99 -1.21
CA ASP A 151 -4.98 -6.37 -0.73
C ASP A 151 -3.61 -7.00 -1.01
N ARG A 152 -2.94 -6.60 -2.11
CA ARG A 152 -1.57 -7.02 -2.41
C ARG A 152 -0.58 -6.37 -1.45
N GLU A 153 -0.67 -5.06 -1.27
CA GLU A 153 0.17 -4.31 -0.33
C GLU A 153 0.02 -4.84 1.10
N ARG A 154 -1.21 -5.17 1.52
CA ARG A 154 -1.47 -5.79 2.83
C ARG A 154 -0.78 -7.15 2.97
N ARG A 155 -0.86 -8.02 1.96
CA ARG A 155 -0.20 -9.33 1.97
C ARG A 155 1.32 -9.20 2.02
N GLU A 156 1.90 -8.29 1.27
CA GLU A 156 3.34 -8.02 1.31
C GLU A 156 3.79 -7.51 2.69
N ALA A 157 3.02 -6.60 3.30
CA ALA A 157 3.29 -6.10 4.64
C ALA A 157 3.18 -7.22 5.70
N GLN A 158 2.20 -8.11 5.57
CA GLN A 158 2.06 -9.29 6.44
C GLN A 158 3.29 -10.20 6.34
N ASN A 159 3.73 -10.53 5.12
CA ASN A 159 4.92 -11.37 4.91
C ASN A 159 6.18 -10.72 5.50
N ARG A 160 6.36 -9.40 5.36
CA ARG A 160 7.49 -8.69 5.98
C ARG A 160 7.42 -8.72 7.51
N THR A 161 6.21 -8.60 8.06
CA THR A 161 5.99 -8.67 9.51
C THR A 161 6.36 -10.05 10.05
N GLU A 162 5.96 -11.12 9.35
CA GLU A 162 6.31 -12.50 9.70
C GLU A 162 7.83 -12.75 9.62
N GLN A 163 8.49 -12.24 8.57
CA GLN A 163 9.96 -12.29 8.46
C GLN A 163 10.66 -11.60 9.63
N LEU A 164 10.20 -10.40 10.00
CA LEU A 164 10.74 -9.67 11.16
C LEU A 164 10.47 -10.39 12.47
N GLN A 165 9.31 -11.02 12.64
CA GLN A 165 9.00 -11.82 13.82
C GLN A 165 9.93 -13.04 13.94
N ASN A 166 10.19 -13.73 12.84
CA ASN A 166 11.12 -14.86 12.82
C ASN A 166 12.56 -14.43 13.15
N GLU A 167 13.00 -13.28 12.63
CA GLU A 167 14.34 -12.75 12.96
C GLU A 167 14.46 -12.30 14.42
N ILE A 168 13.40 -11.68 14.97
CA ILE A 168 13.35 -11.34 16.39
C ILE A 168 13.47 -12.61 17.25
N GLU A 169 12.78 -13.68 16.89
CA GLU A 169 12.84 -14.93 17.65
C GLU A 169 14.24 -15.56 17.57
N ARG A 170 14.84 -15.59 16.38
CA ARG A 170 16.24 -16.03 16.18
C ARG A 170 17.22 -15.25 17.06
N LEU A 171 17.08 -13.93 17.11
CA LEU A 171 17.95 -13.07 17.93
C LEU A 171 17.73 -13.26 19.43
N LYS A 172 16.50 -13.58 19.88
CA LYS A 172 16.24 -13.93 21.28
C LYS A 172 16.92 -15.24 21.66
N ASP A 173 16.89 -16.24 20.80
CA ASP A 173 17.56 -17.51 21.03
C ASP A 173 19.08 -17.32 21.12
N GLU A 174 19.67 -16.58 20.16
CA GLU A 174 21.09 -16.22 20.18
C GLU A 174 21.48 -15.46 21.46
N LEU A 175 20.64 -14.52 21.91
CA LEU A 175 20.88 -13.77 23.13
C LEU A 175 20.81 -14.66 24.38
N THR A 176 19.87 -15.60 24.42
CA THR A 176 19.73 -16.55 25.52
C THR A 176 20.96 -17.44 25.63
N HIS A 177 21.41 -17.99 24.50
CA HIS A 177 22.64 -18.79 24.45
C HIS A 177 23.88 -17.99 24.90
N LYS A 178 24.02 -16.73 24.43
CA LYS A 178 25.13 -15.85 24.87
C LYS A 178 25.10 -15.57 26.37
N LYS A 179 23.91 -15.39 26.97
CA LYS A 179 23.77 -15.21 28.42
C LYS A 179 24.24 -16.44 29.19
N GLU A 180 23.90 -17.63 28.74
CA GLU A 180 24.36 -18.89 29.34
C GLU A 180 25.89 -19.01 29.27
N MET A 181 26.49 -18.72 28.11
CA MET A 181 27.95 -18.72 27.95
C MET A 181 28.65 -17.72 28.87
N ILE A 182 28.08 -16.53 29.06
CA ILE A 182 28.62 -15.52 29.98
C ILE A 182 28.56 -16.05 31.42
N PHE A 183 27.42 -16.62 31.82
CA PHE A 183 27.25 -17.20 33.14
C PHE A 183 28.26 -18.31 33.44
N GLU A 184 28.50 -19.21 32.48
CA GLU A 184 29.53 -20.25 32.61
C GLU A 184 30.94 -19.68 32.73
N LYS A 185 31.27 -18.65 31.94
CA LYS A 185 32.57 -17.97 32.02
C LYS A 185 32.77 -17.27 33.37
N ASP A 186 31.74 -16.60 33.88
CA ASP A 186 31.79 -15.95 35.19
C ASP A 186 32.04 -16.96 36.31
N LYS A 187 31.41 -18.14 36.23
CA LYS A 187 31.68 -19.25 37.16
C LYS A 187 33.14 -19.72 37.10
N LEU A 188 33.69 -19.91 35.90
CA LEU A 188 35.10 -20.31 35.74
C LEU A 188 36.07 -19.24 36.25
N ILE A 189 35.77 -17.96 36.02
CA ILE A 189 36.55 -16.85 36.55
C ILE A 189 36.53 -16.88 38.09
N GLN A 190 35.35 -17.08 38.68
CA GLN A 190 35.21 -17.16 40.13
C GLN A 190 36.00 -18.33 40.72
N ASP A 191 35.92 -19.52 40.12
CA ASP A 191 36.70 -20.70 40.53
C ASP A 191 38.21 -20.45 40.42
N ALA A 192 38.66 -19.79 39.35
CA ALA A 192 40.07 -19.43 39.16
C ALA A 192 40.54 -18.40 40.20
N GLN A 193 39.70 -17.42 40.56
CA GLN A 193 39.99 -16.44 41.61
C GLN A 193 40.13 -17.11 42.98
N TYR A 194 39.26 -18.08 43.31
CA TYR A 194 39.39 -18.85 44.56
C TYR A 194 40.71 -19.61 44.63
N LYS A 195 41.06 -20.37 43.57
CA LYS A 195 42.33 -21.10 43.49
C LYS A 195 43.54 -20.17 43.57
N SER A 196 43.49 -19.03 42.90
CA SER A 196 44.57 -18.04 42.96
C SER A 196 44.78 -17.50 44.39
N ARG A 197 43.69 -17.31 45.15
CA ARG A 197 43.75 -16.89 46.55
C ARG A 197 44.35 -17.96 47.45
N GLU A 198 43.97 -19.22 47.24
CA GLU A 198 44.51 -20.38 47.96
C GLU A 198 46.03 -20.49 47.76
N ILE A 199 46.49 -20.45 46.51
CA ILE A 199 47.92 -20.48 46.16
C ILE A 199 48.67 -19.30 46.81
N LEU A 200 48.07 -18.11 46.86
CA LEU A 200 48.70 -16.94 47.48
C LEU A 200 48.90 -17.14 49.00
N LEU A 201 47.92 -17.73 49.69
CA LEU A 201 48.02 -18.05 51.11
C LEU A 201 49.07 -19.14 51.38
N GLU A 202 49.12 -20.19 50.55
CA GLU A 202 50.16 -21.22 50.63
C GLU A 202 51.55 -20.64 50.41
N ARG A 203 51.71 -19.78 49.40
CA ARG A 203 52.96 -19.07 49.12
C ARG A 203 53.40 -18.24 50.33
N GLN A 204 52.49 -17.49 50.94
CA GLN A 204 52.79 -16.71 52.13
C GLN A 204 53.24 -17.59 53.30
N SER A 205 52.58 -18.72 53.53
CA SER A 205 52.99 -19.71 54.54
C SER A 205 54.39 -20.26 54.28
N VAL A 206 54.74 -20.54 53.02
CA VAL A 206 56.08 -20.99 52.63
C VAL A 206 57.12 -19.88 52.81
N GLU A 207 56.83 -18.64 52.41
CA GLU A 207 57.69 -17.48 52.62
C GLU A 207 57.98 -17.25 54.11
N ASP A 208 56.96 -17.38 54.97
CA ASP A 208 57.12 -17.30 56.42
C ASP A 208 58.04 -18.42 56.94
N ARG A 209 57.83 -19.68 56.52
CA ARG A 209 58.71 -20.80 56.91
C ARG A 209 60.15 -20.57 56.48
N ILE A 210 60.36 -20.14 55.24
CA ILE A 210 61.69 -19.81 54.70
C ILE A 210 62.35 -18.71 55.55
N SER A 211 61.62 -17.64 55.88
CA SER A 211 62.11 -16.55 56.72
C SER A 211 62.53 -17.03 58.12
N HIS A 212 61.76 -17.94 58.73
CA HIS A 212 62.11 -18.55 60.01
C HIS A 212 63.39 -19.40 59.92
N GLU A 213 63.52 -20.23 58.89
CA GLU A 213 64.73 -21.05 58.69
C GLU A 213 65.96 -20.18 58.39
N TYR A 214 65.82 -19.09 57.64
CA TYR A 214 66.92 -18.13 57.42
C TYR A 214 67.40 -17.50 58.75
N LYS A 215 66.48 -17.09 59.63
CA LYS A 215 66.85 -16.58 60.96
C LYS A 215 67.59 -17.63 61.79
N ARG A 216 67.05 -18.85 61.82
CA ARG A 216 67.67 -19.98 62.54
C ARG A 216 69.07 -20.29 62.01
N LEU A 217 69.25 -20.28 60.69
CA LEU A 217 70.55 -20.50 60.06
C LEU A 217 71.54 -19.40 60.46
N ASN A 218 71.14 -18.13 60.43
CA ASN A 218 71.99 -17.02 60.87
C ASN A 218 72.42 -17.18 62.34
N GLU A 219 71.49 -17.53 63.23
CA GLU A 219 71.82 -17.81 64.64
C GLU A 219 72.82 -18.97 64.80
N LEU A 220 72.69 -20.02 63.99
CA LEU A 220 73.65 -21.15 63.99
C LEU A 220 75.01 -20.74 63.45
N VAL A 221 75.05 -19.91 62.41
CA VAL A 221 76.29 -19.34 61.87
C VAL A 221 76.98 -18.48 62.92
N ASP A 222 76.25 -17.61 63.62
CA ASP A 222 76.79 -16.79 64.70
C ASP A 222 77.32 -17.65 65.86
N LYS A 223 76.59 -18.71 66.25
CA LYS A 223 77.04 -19.67 67.27
C LYS A 223 78.31 -20.41 66.84
N ASN A 224 78.38 -20.87 65.59
CA ASN A 224 79.57 -21.53 65.04
C ASN A 224 80.76 -20.58 65.05
N ARG A 225 80.58 -19.31 64.67
CA ARG A 225 81.64 -18.29 64.76
C ARG A 225 82.15 -18.13 66.20
N LEU A 226 81.26 -18.08 67.19
CA LEU A 226 81.66 -18.00 68.61
C LEU A 226 82.41 -19.25 69.07
N LEU A 227 81.96 -20.44 68.65
CA LEU A 227 82.64 -21.70 68.95
C LEU A 227 84.03 -21.77 68.28
N GLU A 228 84.17 -21.28 67.05
CA GLU A 228 85.46 -21.16 66.37
C GLU A 228 86.40 -20.21 67.13
N GLU A 229 85.89 -19.05 67.58
CA GLU A 229 86.66 -18.11 68.42
C GLU A 229 87.07 -18.73 69.77
N GLU A 230 86.21 -19.55 70.37
CA GLU A 230 86.50 -20.26 71.63
C GLU A 230 87.49 -21.41 71.44
N LEU A 231 87.36 -22.20 70.37
CA LEU A 231 88.34 -23.20 69.96
C LEU A 231 89.70 -22.55 69.71
N GLU A 232 89.72 -21.38 69.06
CA GLU A 232 90.96 -20.64 68.81
C GLU A 232 91.54 -20.07 70.10
N ARG A 233 90.71 -19.62 71.05
CA ARG A 233 91.14 -19.27 72.42
C ARG A 233 91.72 -20.47 73.17
N MET A 234 91.08 -21.65 73.10
CA MET A 234 91.59 -22.88 73.71
C MET A 234 92.90 -23.32 73.06
N ARG A 235 93.02 -23.25 71.72
CA ARG A 235 94.29 -23.51 71.01
C ARG A 235 95.38 -22.56 71.48
N ARG A 236 95.09 -21.25 71.63
CA ARG A 236 96.04 -20.28 72.21
C ARG A 236 96.38 -20.62 73.65
N GLY A 237 95.40 -21.03 74.46
CA GLY A 237 95.59 -21.51 75.83
C GLY A 237 96.51 -22.73 75.89
N GLN A 238 96.28 -23.74 75.05
CA GLN A 238 97.13 -24.92 74.90
C GLN A 238 98.52 -24.57 74.37
N ILE A 239 98.65 -23.58 73.47
CA ILE A 239 99.95 -23.09 73.02
C ILE A 239 100.67 -22.41 74.18
N LEU A 240 99.99 -21.59 74.99
CA LEU A 240 100.57 -20.96 76.18
C LEU A 240 100.91 -21.98 77.26
N GLU A 241 100.08 -22.99 77.49
CA GLU A 241 100.34 -24.11 78.38
C GLU A 241 101.52 -24.93 77.86
N ASN A 242 101.58 -25.24 76.56
CA ASN A 242 102.76 -25.85 75.93
C ASN A 242 103.99 -24.93 76.00
N ILE A 243 103.87 -23.61 75.97
CA ILE A 243 104.98 -22.68 76.20
C ILE A 243 105.37 -22.67 77.68
N THR A 244 104.43 -22.83 78.61
CA THR A 244 104.68 -22.88 80.05
C THR A 244 105.35 -24.20 80.41
N VAL A 245 104.79 -25.33 79.96
CA VAL A 245 105.35 -26.68 80.00
C VAL A 245 106.68 -26.74 79.27
N ARG A 246 106.84 -26.19 78.06
CA ARG A 246 108.16 -26.04 77.41
C ARG A 246 109.08 -25.06 78.12
N ARG A 247 108.60 -24.10 78.93
CA ARG A 247 109.48 -23.27 79.78
C ARG A 247 109.92 -24.05 81.03
N THR A 248 109.16 -25.05 81.45
CA THR A 248 109.53 -26.06 82.45
C THR A 248 110.39 -27.19 81.87
N ASP A 249 110.19 -27.54 80.59
CA ASP A 249 110.85 -28.66 79.90
C ASP A 249 112.07 -28.20 79.07
N VAL A 250 112.20 -26.92 78.72
CA VAL A 250 113.46 -26.33 78.18
C VAL A 250 114.48 -26.05 79.30
N ILE A 251 114.09 -26.25 80.57
CA ILE A 251 115.04 -26.50 81.67
C ILE A 251 115.54 -27.95 81.67
N ASN A 252 114.85 -28.87 80.98
CA ASN A 252 115.25 -30.26 80.80
C ASN A 252 115.45 -30.58 79.32
N LEU A 253 116.59 -30.09 78.82
CA LEU A 253 117.42 -30.76 77.81
C LEU A 253 117.12 -32.28 77.74
N ASP A 254 116.68 -32.77 76.59
CA ASP A 254 117.58 -33.37 75.60
C ASP A 254 116.82 -34.24 74.59
N THR A 255 117.17 -34.04 73.32
CA THR A 255 117.09 -35.00 72.20
C THR A 255 115.73 -35.39 71.61
N GLY A 256 115.64 -35.37 70.28
CA GLY A 256 114.83 -36.34 69.53
C GLY A 256 113.94 -35.80 68.43
N THR A 257 114.45 -35.85 67.21
CA THR A 257 113.81 -35.49 65.93
C THR A 257 112.89 -36.58 65.34
N VAL A 258 111.87 -36.09 64.61
CA VAL A 258 111.16 -36.70 63.46
C VAL A 258 110.02 -37.68 63.76
N ASP A 259 108.81 -37.35 63.29
CA ASP A 259 107.96 -38.35 62.65
C ASP A 259 107.09 -37.77 61.51
N SER A 260 107.63 -37.87 60.29
CA SER A 260 107.05 -37.41 59.03
C SER A 260 106.07 -38.42 58.39
N SER A 261 105.56 -39.40 59.16
CA SER A 261 104.62 -40.42 58.67
C SER A 261 103.14 -40.03 58.81
N ASN A 262 102.74 -39.35 59.91
CA ASN A 262 101.35 -38.95 60.16
C ASN A 262 100.82 -37.87 59.20
N ARG A 263 101.70 -37.02 58.67
CA ARG A 263 101.34 -35.94 57.73
C ARG A 263 100.95 -36.49 56.34
N MET A 264 101.45 -37.68 55.98
CA MET A 264 101.10 -38.38 54.74
C MET A 264 99.72 -39.06 54.83
N GLU A 265 99.33 -39.59 55.99
CA GLU A 265 98.01 -40.19 56.22
C GLU A 265 96.90 -39.11 56.21
N GLU A 266 97.18 -37.95 56.81
CA GLU A 266 96.26 -36.81 56.87
C GLU A 266 96.06 -36.15 55.49
N LEU A 267 97.12 -36.10 54.67
CA LEU A 267 97.04 -35.68 53.27
C LEU A 267 96.26 -36.69 52.42
N ARG A 268 96.43 -38.00 52.63
CA ARG A 268 95.62 -39.04 51.95
C ARG A 268 94.15 -38.94 52.31
N SER A 269 93.81 -38.66 53.57
CA SER A 269 92.43 -38.52 54.02
C SER A 269 91.75 -37.27 53.42
N LYS A 270 92.47 -36.13 53.35
CA LYS A 270 91.98 -34.92 52.65
C LYS A 270 91.84 -35.12 51.15
N ILE A 271 92.75 -35.84 50.51
CA ILE A 271 92.65 -36.19 49.09
C ILE A 271 91.40 -37.04 48.84
N ASN A 272 91.13 -38.05 49.67
CA ASN A 272 89.92 -38.87 49.56
C ASN A 272 88.62 -38.07 49.79
N GLU A 273 88.62 -37.07 50.68
CA GLU A 273 87.47 -36.19 50.88
C GLU A 273 87.23 -35.27 49.66
N PHE A 274 88.30 -34.72 49.08
CA PHE A 274 88.21 -33.95 47.84
C PHE A 274 87.73 -34.79 46.65
N GLU A 275 88.17 -36.04 46.53
CA GLU A 275 87.67 -36.95 45.50
C GLU A 275 86.17 -37.27 45.66
N ARG A 276 85.68 -37.42 46.89
CA ARG A 276 84.23 -37.59 47.16
C ARG A 276 83.43 -36.33 46.83
N LYS A 277 83.93 -35.14 47.17
CA LYS A 277 83.26 -33.88 46.82
C LYS A 277 83.23 -33.66 45.31
N PHE A 278 84.35 -33.89 44.64
CA PHE A 278 84.47 -33.78 43.18
C PHE A 278 83.55 -34.76 42.44
N THR A 279 83.42 -36.01 42.91
CA THR A 279 82.46 -36.97 42.33
C THR A 279 81.01 -36.56 42.58
N SER A 280 80.68 -36.04 43.77
CA SER A 280 79.32 -35.55 44.06
C SER A 280 78.96 -34.32 43.21
N GLU A 281 79.89 -33.38 43.01
CA GLU A 281 79.70 -32.22 42.14
C GLU A 281 79.59 -32.63 40.68
N LYS A 282 80.34 -33.65 40.25
CA LYS A 282 80.23 -34.19 38.90
C LYS A 282 78.84 -34.78 38.65
N VAL A 283 78.31 -35.56 39.58
CA VAL A 283 76.94 -36.10 39.50
C VAL A 283 75.90 -34.98 39.53
N SER A 284 76.07 -33.96 40.37
CA SER A 284 75.18 -32.79 40.42
C SER A 284 75.21 -31.99 39.11
N LYS A 285 76.39 -31.81 38.51
CA LYS A 285 76.55 -31.13 37.21
C LYS A 285 75.91 -31.90 36.07
N GLU A 286 76.04 -33.23 36.04
CA GLU A 286 75.39 -34.09 35.06
C GLU A 286 73.85 -34.04 35.21
N SER A 287 73.34 -34.04 36.44
CA SER A 287 71.91 -33.86 36.71
C SER A 287 71.38 -32.49 36.26
N LEU A 288 72.12 -31.41 36.52
CA LEU A 288 71.76 -30.07 36.04
C LEU A 288 71.83 -29.96 34.51
N GLN A 289 72.77 -30.63 33.86
CA GLN A 289 72.83 -30.68 32.39
C GLN A 289 71.61 -31.38 31.77
N VAL A 290 71.13 -32.46 32.39
CA VAL A 290 69.88 -33.11 31.96
C VAL A 290 68.69 -32.17 32.14
N GLN A 291 68.61 -31.47 33.28
CA GLN A 291 67.53 -30.52 33.55
C GLN A 291 67.52 -29.34 32.56
N ILE A 292 68.69 -28.80 32.22
CA ILE A 292 68.82 -27.73 31.22
C ILE A 292 68.33 -28.21 29.86
N LYS A 293 68.68 -29.42 29.46
CA LYS A 293 68.26 -29.99 28.16
C LYS A 293 66.75 -30.15 28.06
N ILE A 294 66.09 -30.60 29.13
CA ILE A 294 64.62 -30.69 29.20
C ILE A 294 63.99 -29.30 29.05
N LEU A 295 64.51 -28.30 29.76
CA LEU A 295 64.00 -26.92 29.68
C LEU A 295 64.25 -26.28 28.30
N GLU A 296 65.31 -26.65 27.59
CA GLU A 296 65.57 -26.20 26.21
C GLU A 296 64.56 -26.81 25.22
N GLU A 297 64.22 -28.09 25.38
CA GLU A 297 63.18 -28.76 24.58
C GLU A 297 61.79 -28.16 24.84
N GLU A 298 61.39 -27.98 26.11
CA GLU A 298 60.11 -27.33 26.46
C GLU A 298 60.03 -25.89 25.92
N ASN A 299 61.13 -25.13 25.94
CA ASN A 299 61.17 -23.79 25.37
C ASN A 299 61.08 -23.80 23.84
N ALA A 300 61.59 -24.84 23.16
CA ALA A 300 61.45 -24.98 21.72
C ALA A 300 59.98 -25.25 21.34
N ASP A 301 59.29 -26.12 22.08
CA ASP A 301 57.87 -26.42 21.87
C ASP A 301 56.99 -25.19 22.12
N LEU A 302 57.25 -24.43 23.19
CA LEU A 302 56.53 -23.19 23.47
C LEU A 302 56.73 -22.13 22.36
N ARG A 303 57.93 -22.04 21.78
CA ARG A 303 58.18 -21.15 20.63
C ARG A 303 57.39 -21.59 19.40
N ASP A 304 57.28 -22.89 19.14
CA ASP A 304 56.48 -23.39 18.02
C ASP A 304 54.99 -23.13 18.22
N ILE A 305 54.45 -23.39 19.42
CA ILE A 305 53.06 -23.07 19.77
C ILE A 305 52.76 -21.58 19.59
N MET A 306 53.66 -20.69 20.07
CA MET A 306 53.51 -19.26 19.86
C MET A 306 53.54 -18.85 18.38
N SER A 307 54.38 -19.51 17.57
CA SER A 307 54.45 -19.29 16.12
C SER A 307 53.12 -19.68 15.44
N GLN A 308 52.57 -20.85 15.80
CA GLN A 308 51.29 -21.32 15.27
C GLN A 308 50.12 -20.42 15.68
N MET A 309 50.10 -19.96 16.93
CA MET A 309 49.09 -19.02 17.44
C MET A 309 49.12 -17.70 16.66
N ARG A 310 50.31 -17.11 16.44
CA ARG A 310 50.46 -15.89 15.65
C ARG A 310 49.97 -16.06 14.22
N LYS A 311 50.27 -17.22 13.60
CA LYS A 311 49.80 -17.53 12.24
C LYS A 311 48.28 -17.62 12.18
N ARG A 312 47.63 -18.32 13.12
CA ARG A 312 46.16 -18.38 13.21
C ARG A 312 45.54 -17.00 13.36
N THR A 313 46.07 -16.16 14.26
CA THR A 313 45.58 -14.78 14.42
C THR A 313 45.75 -13.95 13.14
N GLN A 314 46.82 -14.18 12.37
CA GLN A 314 47.04 -13.49 11.10
C GLN A 314 46.06 -13.96 10.02
N ASP A 315 45.74 -15.26 9.98
CA ASP A 315 44.77 -15.85 9.06
C ASP A 315 43.34 -15.39 9.39
N ASP A 316 42.96 -15.33 10.67
CA ASP A 316 41.66 -14.77 11.11
C ASP A 316 41.49 -13.32 10.64
N ARG A 317 42.53 -12.49 10.80
CA ARG A 317 42.55 -11.10 10.29
C ARG A 317 42.53 -10.98 8.77
N ARG A 318 42.90 -12.02 8.03
CA ARG A 318 42.75 -12.06 6.57
C ARG A 318 41.31 -12.40 6.21
N ILE A 319 40.74 -13.42 6.83
CA ILE A 319 39.34 -13.83 6.63
C ILE A 319 38.38 -12.69 6.94
N ASP A 320 38.60 -11.96 8.04
CA ASP A 320 37.76 -10.81 8.40
C ASP A 320 37.85 -9.66 7.37
N ARG A 321 39.03 -9.44 6.78
CA ARG A 321 39.18 -8.45 5.70
C ARG A 321 38.46 -8.89 4.43
N ASP A 322 38.63 -10.14 4.03
CA ASP A 322 37.99 -10.68 2.82
C ASP A 322 36.45 -10.63 2.95
N ARG A 323 35.91 -10.97 4.12
CA ARG A 323 34.47 -10.84 4.43
C ARG A 323 33.99 -9.40 4.40
N ASN A 324 34.78 -8.47 4.93
CA ASN A 324 34.42 -7.05 4.92
C ASN A 324 34.41 -6.49 3.50
N ASP A 325 35.37 -6.90 2.66
CA ASP A 325 35.42 -6.52 1.24
C ASP A 325 34.21 -7.07 0.47
N GLU A 326 33.78 -8.31 0.76
CA GLU A 326 32.56 -8.91 0.18
C GLU A 326 31.29 -8.12 0.57
N ILE A 327 31.17 -7.73 1.85
CA ILE A 327 30.05 -6.90 2.33
C ILE A 327 30.04 -5.55 1.61
N GLN A 328 31.19 -4.90 1.45
CA GLN A 328 31.29 -3.62 0.73
C GLN A 328 30.87 -3.75 -0.74
N GLN A 329 31.23 -4.85 -1.41
CA GLN A 329 30.78 -5.11 -2.78
C GLN A 329 29.27 -5.31 -2.89
N LEU A 330 28.67 -5.99 -1.90
CA LEU A 330 27.20 -6.18 -1.84
C LEU A 330 26.47 -4.85 -1.61
N ILE A 331 27.00 -3.99 -0.72
CA ILE A 331 26.46 -2.63 -0.50
C ILE A 331 26.53 -1.82 -1.80
N ALA A 332 27.68 -1.80 -2.47
CA ALA A 332 27.84 -1.08 -3.73
C ALA A 332 26.86 -1.56 -4.83
N ARG A 333 26.61 -2.87 -4.92
CA ARG A 333 25.59 -3.42 -5.83
C ARG A 333 24.18 -3.00 -5.45
N ALA A 334 23.83 -3.04 -4.17
CA ALA A 334 22.52 -2.61 -3.69
C ALA A 334 22.26 -1.12 -3.98
N GLU A 335 23.26 -0.27 -3.77
CA GLU A 335 23.19 1.16 -4.10
C GLU A 335 23.05 1.41 -5.61
N SER A 336 23.79 0.67 -6.43
CA SER A 336 23.67 0.75 -7.90
C SER A 336 22.26 0.37 -8.36
N ASN A 337 21.70 -0.72 -7.83
CA ASN A 337 20.34 -1.14 -8.14
C ASN A 337 19.32 -0.09 -7.70
N ALA A 338 19.45 0.45 -6.48
CA ALA A 338 18.56 1.50 -5.97
C ALA A 338 18.59 2.76 -6.86
N ARG A 339 19.77 3.18 -7.32
CA ARG A 339 19.91 4.31 -8.27
C ARG A 339 19.23 4.02 -9.60
N GLN A 340 19.32 2.80 -10.11
CA GLN A 340 18.66 2.40 -11.35
C GLN A 340 17.13 2.46 -11.21
N TYR A 341 16.58 1.96 -10.09
CA TYR A 341 15.15 2.06 -9.79
C TYR A 341 14.68 3.51 -9.67
N MET A 342 15.45 4.39 -9.01
CA MET A 342 15.13 5.81 -8.91
C MET A 342 15.21 6.53 -10.26
N SER A 343 16.11 6.13 -11.17
CA SER A 343 16.19 6.71 -12.52
C SER A 343 14.98 6.38 -13.41
N ASN A 344 14.33 5.23 -13.15
CA ASN A 344 13.10 4.81 -13.83
C ASN A 344 11.85 5.54 -13.28
N PHE A 345 11.95 6.18 -12.12
CA PHE A 345 10.94 7.08 -11.55
C PHE A 345 11.21 8.54 -11.96
N LYS A 346 11.21 8.84 -13.27
CA LYS A 346 11.10 10.22 -13.73
C LYS A 346 9.66 10.70 -13.57
N ILE A 347 9.39 11.43 -12.49
CA ILE A 347 8.19 12.27 -12.37
C ILE A 347 8.31 13.38 -13.42
N PRO A 348 7.29 13.61 -14.28
CA PRO A 348 7.32 14.69 -15.25
C PRO A 348 7.36 16.05 -14.54
N THR A 349 8.51 16.72 -14.58
CA THR A 349 8.66 18.12 -14.16
C THR A 349 8.28 19.03 -15.33
N THR A 350 6.99 19.17 -15.60
CA THR A 350 6.46 20.31 -16.36
C THR A 350 5.30 20.91 -15.59
N PRO A 351 5.35 22.20 -15.20
CA PRO A 351 4.22 22.86 -14.57
C PRO A 351 3.11 23.05 -15.62
N PRO A 352 1.82 22.94 -15.25
CA PRO A 352 0.73 23.21 -16.15
C PRO A 352 0.69 24.73 -16.42
N THR A 353 0.78 25.10 -17.70
CA THR A 353 0.53 26.45 -18.20
C THR A 353 -0.90 26.89 -17.85
N PRO A 354 -1.10 28.09 -17.25
CA PRO A 354 -2.44 28.60 -17.02
C PRO A 354 -3.02 29.10 -18.35
N ASN A 355 -4.08 28.45 -18.82
CA ASN A 355 -4.89 28.95 -19.93
C ASN A 355 -5.51 30.29 -19.54
N LEU A 356 -5.04 31.35 -20.19
CA LEU A 356 -5.62 32.69 -20.18
C LEU A 356 -7.07 32.62 -20.68
N VAL A 357 -8.02 32.66 -19.74
CA VAL A 357 -9.41 33.01 -20.02
C VAL A 357 -9.40 34.45 -20.52
N ARG A 358 -9.71 34.61 -21.80
CA ARG A 358 -9.93 35.88 -22.49
C ARG A 358 -11.20 36.53 -21.92
N MET A 359 -11.06 37.29 -20.84
CA MET A 359 -12.13 38.16 -20.36
C MET A 359 -12.23 39.38 -21.28
N MET A 360 -13.39 39.52 -21.93
CA MET A 360 -13.79 40.75 -22.61
C MET A 360 -13.89 41.90 -21.58
N PRO A 361 -13.49 43.13 -21.94
CA PRO A 361 -13.70 44.28 -21.09
C PRO A 361 -15.15 44.77 -21.23
N ILE A 362 -15.90 44.76 -20.13
CA ILE A 362 -17.15 45.50 -19.97
C ILE A 362 -16.91 46.53 -18.86
N SER A 363 -16.90 47.81 -19.25
CA SER A 363 -17.26 49.02 -18.48
C SER A 363 -16.77 50.22 -19.29
N SER A 364 -17.46 51.35 -19.46
CA SER A 364 -18.76 51.86 -19.02
C SER A 364 -18.99 53.17 -19.80
N PRO A 365 -20.22 53.70 -19.84
CA PRO A 365 -20.60 54.83 -20.69
C PRO A 365 -20.30 56.17 -20.04
N THR A 366 -19.91 57.18 -20.83
CA THR A 366 -20.15 58.58 -20.44
C THR A 366 -20.33 59.47 -21.68
N LYS A 367 -21.43 60.24 -21.59
CA LYS A 367 -21.97 61.29 -22.45
C LYS A 367 -20.92 62.25 -23.04
N VAL A 368 -21.26 62.93 -24.14
CA VAL A 368 -21.61 64.37 -24.16
C VAL A 368 -21.75 64.87 -25.62
N SER A 369 -22.84 65.59 -25.86
CA SER A 369 -23.23 66.45 -27.01
C SER A 369 -23.68 65.79 -28.31
#